data_AF-A0A9P4U0F1-F1
#
_entry.id   AF-A0A9P4U0F1-F1
#
_cell.length_a   1.000
_cell.length_b   1.000
_cell.length_c   1.000
_cell.angle_alpha   90.00
_cell.angle_beta   90.00
_cell.angle_gamma   90.00
#
_symmetry.space_group_name_H-M   'P 1'
#
loop_
_entity.id
_entity.type
_entity.pdbx_description
1 polymer ?
#
loop_
_entity_poly.entity_id
_entity_poly.type
_entity_poly.pdbx_seq_one_letter_code
_entity_poly.pdbx_strand_id
1 'polypeptide(L)'
;MSARLSNSLPPPASEALIVSEMSQLATRIKNHAANFFISQTIDSNIFRGNVLADIGLDQRTISKLFSQLASMEGKQDAVRYIIAKKIFSCIDLPGKEITTFLPVALVYFMRNMADTNGDDNITLLQCKWRVITARIFSNELMHTHDPHIEAAQQSLIGFLQPLVESGKMQQCSENMRSLLQYAAQFGMRLFSQPSIYEFDWVDNGLGEVVFLGLVQVNNEDGQRLIHHRHLTQPLRA
;
A
#
# COMPACT_ATOMS: atom_id res chain seq x y z
N MET A 1 14.15 -28.95 1.23
CA MET A 1 15.06 -27.80 0.99
C MET A 1 16.39 -28.17 1.64
N SER A 2 17.55 -28.00 0.99
CA SER A 2 18.83 -28.40 1.60
C SER A 2 19.16 -27.47 2.78
N ALA A 3 19.78 -28.01 3.83
CA ALA A 3 20.16 -27.24 5.02
C ALA A 3 21.00 -25.98 4.68
N ARG A 4 21.81 -26.05 3.61
CA ARG A 4 22.61 -24.92 3.12
C ARG A 4 21.76 -23.76 2.61
N LEU A 5 20.69 -24.05 1.86
CA LEU A 5 19.80 -23.00 1.36
C LEU A 5 19.01 -22.38 2.51
N SER A 6 18.49 -23.19 3.45
CA SER A 6 17.79 -22.68 4.63
C SER A 6 18.68 -21.76 5.48
N ASN A 7 19.96 -22.10 5.64
CA ASN A 7 20.93 -21.28 6.39
C ASN A 7 21.36 -20.00 5.66
N SER A 8 21.10 -19.87 4.35
CA SER A 8 21.52 -18.73 3.53
C SER A 8 20.43 -17.65 3.41
N LEU A 9 19.18 -18.00 3.74
CA LEU A 9 18.06 -17.07 3.73
C LEU A 9 17.96 -16.33 5.07
N PRO A 10 17.57 -15.05 5.05
CA PRO A 10 17.31 -14.32 6.29
C PRO A 10 16.13 -14.97 7.03
N PRO A 11 16.12 -14.92 8.37
CA PRO A 11 14.95 -15.36 9.11
C PRO A 11 13.74 -14.47 8.74
N PRO A 12 12.51 -15.01 8.81
CA PRO A 12 11.29 -14.23 8.63
C PRO A 12 11.28 -13.01 9.55
N ALA A 13 10.69 -11.90 9.08
CA ALA A 13 10.52 -10.74 9.92
C ALA A 13 9.54 -11.06 11.04
N SER A 14 9.80 -10.54 12.25
CA SER A 14 8.86 -10.71 13.35
C SER A 14 7.54 -9.99 13.04
N GLU A 15 6.44 -10.57 13.50
CA GLU A 15 5.11 -9.96 13.40
C GLU A 15 5.08 -8.55 14.01
N ALA A 16 5.74 -8.36 15.15
CA ALA A 16 5.86 -7.06 15.80
C ALA A 16 6.54 -6.00 14.91
N LEU A 17 7.52 -6.40 14.09
CA LEU A 17 8.16 -5.50 13.14
C LEU A 17 7.20 -5.10 12.00
N ILE A 18 6.49 -6.08 11.42
CA ILE A 18 5.51 -5.84 10.35
C ILE A 18 4.39 -4.91 10.84
N VAL A 19 3.84 -5.18 12.02
CA VAL A 19 2.81 -4.35 12.67
C VAL A 19 3.33 -2.95 12.97
N SER A 20 4.57 -2.83 13.46
CA SER A 20 5.21 -1.54 13.75
C SER A 20 5.37 -0.69 12.50
N GLU A 21 5.86 -1.26 11.39
CA GLU A 21 6.04 -0.52 10.15
C GLU A 21 4.72 -0.11 9.51
N MET A 22 3.71 -0.98 9.55
CA MET A 22 2.37 -0.63 9.12
C MET A 22 1.79 0.54 9.95
N SER A 23 1.98 0.51 11.27
CA SER A 23 1.53 1.59 12.17
C SER A 23 2.29 2.89 11.93
N GLN A 24 3.59 2.82 11.62
CA GLN A 24 4.39 3.96 11.22
C GLN A 24 3.91 4.55 9.89
N LEU A 25 3.55 3.72 8.91
CA LEU A 25 2.97 4.17 7.65
C LEU A 25 1.66 4.92 7.91
N ALA A 26 0.76 4.38 8.75
CA ALA A 26 -0.47 5.07 9.16
C ALA A 26 -0.20 6.44 9.78
N THR A 27 0.77 6.49 10.70
CA THR A 27 1.17 7.71 11.39
C THR A 27 1.74 8.74 10.41
N ARG A 28 2.56 8.31 9.45
CA ARG A 28 3.12 9.20 8.42
C ARG A 28 2.02 9.77 7.52
N ILE A 29 1.04 8.96 7.09
CA ILE A 29 -0.11 9.44 6.32
C ILE A 29 -0.91 10.47 7.13
N LYS A 30 -1.21 10.16 8.40
CA LYS A 30 -1.92 11.07 9.31
C LYS A 30 -1.20 12.41 9.43
N ASN A 31 0.11 12.39 9.67
CA ASN A 31 0.91 13.59 9.84
C ASN A 31 1.04 14.39 8.54
N HIS A 32 1.20 13.70 7.40
CA HIS A 32 1.23 14.34 6.08
C HIS A 32 -0.09 15.07 5.80
N ALA A 33 -1.22 14.42 6.03
CA ALA A 33 -2.55 15.02 5.87
C ALA A 33 -2.73 16.27 6.75
N ALA A 34 -2.31 16.19 8.02
CA ALA A 34 -2.46 17.28 8.98
C ALA A 34 -1.55 18.49 8.69
N ASN A 35 -0.34 18.25 8.16
CA ASN A 35 0.68 19.30 8.03
C ASN A 35 0.57 20.11 6.72
N PHE A 36 0.01 19.54 5.66
CA PHE A 36 0.11 20.10 4.31
C PHE A 36 -1.21 20.50 3.67
N PHE A 37 -2.37 20.08 4.20
CA PHE A 37 -3.66 20.34 3.57
C PHE A 37 -4.55 21.27 4.39
N ILE A 38 -5.24 22.17 3.69
CA ILE A 38 -6.07 23.21 4.31
C ILE A 38 -7.28 22.61 5.03
N SER A 39 -7.61 23.15 6.21
CA SER A 39 -8.78 22.76 6.99
C SER A 39 -10.04 23.57 6.69
N GLN A 40 -10.07 24.39 5.62
CA GLN A 40 -11.19 25.28 5.28
C GLN A 40 -12.12 24.70 4.22
N THR A 41 -13.43 24.95 4.26
CA THR A 41 -14.37 24.47 3.23
C THR A 41 -13.98 24.91 1.81
N ILE A 42 -14.20 24.04 0.83
CA ILE A 42 -13.74 24.22 -0.56
C ILE A 42 -14.90 23.90 -1.50
N ASP A 43 -14.97 24.58 -2.65
CA ASP A 43 -15.94 24.23 -3.68
C ASP A 43 -15.63 22.83 -4.24
N SER A 44 -16.58 21.91 -4.08
CA SER A 44 -16.51 20.55 -4.65
C SER A 44 -16.30 20.52 -6.17
N ASN A 45 -16.62 21.60 -6.89
CA ASN A 45 -16.40 21.72 -8.33
C ASN A 45 -14.92 21.71 -8.71
N ILE A 46 -14.00 21.99 -7.78
CA ILE A 46 -12.55 22.00 -8.00
C ILE A 46 -12.01 20.62 -8.38
N PHE A 47 -12.70 19.54 -8.01
CA PHE A 47 -12.28 18.18 -8.32
C PHE A 47 -12.92 17.59 -9.58
N ARG A 48 -13.67 18.40 -10.35
CA ARG A 48 -14.33 17.93 -11.58
C ARG A 48 -13.31 17.77 -12.71
N GLY A 49 -12.80 16.56 -12.88
CA GLY A 49 -11.90 16.15 -13.96
C GLY A 49 -11.53 14.66 -13.86
N ASN A 50 -11.06 14.05 -14.95
CA ASN A 50 -10.82 12.61 -15.11
C ASN A 50 -9.70 12.00 -14.23
N VAL A 51 -9.30 12.63 -13.13
CA VAL A 51 -8.07 12.29 -12.36
C VAL A 51 -8.27 11.08 -11.42
N LEU A 52 -9.50 10.61 -11.23
CA LEU A 52 -9.81 9.57 -10.23
C LEU A 52 -9.64 8.12 -10.70
N ALA A 53 -9.58 7.88 -12.01
CA ALA A 53 -9.35 6.54 -12.55
C ALA A 53 -7.99 5.97 -12.08
N ASP A 54 -6.98 6.84 -11.93
CA ASP A 54 -5.62 6.46 -11.54
C ASP A 54 -5.45 6.18 -10.03
N ILE A 55 -6.44 6.57 -9.21
CA ILE A 55 -6.44 6.32 -7.75
C ILE A 55 -7.09 4.96 -7.44
N GLY A 56 -7.74 4.32 -8.43
CA GLY A 56 -8.34 2.99 -8.27
C GLY A 56 -9.61 2.99 -7.42
N LEU A 57 -10.37 4.08 -7.46
CA LEU A 57 -11.64 4.26 -6.75
C LEU A 57 -12.83 3.99 -7.67
N ASP A 58 -13.87 3.36 -7.16
CA ASP A 58 -15.14 3.23 -7.88
C ASP A 58 -15.97 4.53 -7.82
N GLN A 59 -16.93 4.65 -8.74
CA GLN A 59 -17.76 5.85 -8.90
C GLN A 59 -18.61 6.22 -7.66
N ARG A 60 -19.03 5.24 -6.86
CA ARG A 60 -19.83 5.48 -5.65
C ARG A 60 -18.96 6.05 -4.53
N THR A 61 -17.78 5.47 -4.34
CA THR A 61 -16.76 5.92 -3.39
C THR A 61 -16.32 7.36 -3.71
N ILE A 62 -16.14 7.67 -4.99
CA ILE A 62 -15.81 9.02 -5.47
C ILE A 62 -16.84 10.08 -5.01
N SER A 63 -18.14 9.77 -5.16
CA SER A 63 -19.20 10.74 -4.83
C SER A 63 -19.24 11.07 -3.33
N LYS A 64 -19.00 10.07 -2.48
CA LYS A 64 -18.91 10.25 -1.02
C LYS A 64 -17.62 10.99 -0.62
N LEU A 65 -16.50 10.69 -1.25
CA LEU A 65 -15.25 11.41 -1.00
C LEU A 65 -15.35 12.89 -1.33
N PHE A 66 -16.06 13.27 -2.39
CA PHE A 66 -16.24 14.69 -2.71
C PHE A 66 -17.04 15.44 -1.64
N SER A 67 -18.08 14.85 -1.07
CA SER A 67 -18.82 15.50 0.01
C SER A 67 -17.94 15.64 1.26
N GLN A 68 -17.11 14.64 1.58
CA GLN A 68 -16.17 14.72 2.69
C GLN A 68 -15.06 15.74 2.47
N LEU A 69 -14.46 15.79 1.28
CA LEU A 69 -13.41 16.77 0.92
C LEU A 69 -13.91 18.22 0.96
N ALA A 70 -15.20 18.45 0.66
CA ALA A 70 -15.83 19.76 0.76
C ALA A 70 -16.11 20.16 2.23
N SER A 71 -16.32 19.18 3.12
CA SER A 71 -16.59 19.40 4.54
C SER A 71 -15.32 19.73 5.35
N MET A 72 -15.47 20.45 6.46
CA MET A 72 -14.36 20.72 7.37
C MET A 72 -13.96 19.48 8.19
N GLU A 73 -14.97 18.70 8.64
CA GLU A 73 -14.78 17.54 9.51
C GLU A 73 -14.23 16.32 8.74
N GLY A 74 -14.76 16.03 7.54
CA GLY A 74 -14.40 14.83 6.79
C GLY A 74 -13.17 14.95 5.88
N LYS A 75 -12.65 16.16 5.64
CA LYS A 75 -11.59 16.33 4.64
C LYS A 75 -10.28 15.66 5.03
N GLN A 76 -9.87 15.78 6.30
CA GLN A 76 -8.63 15.16 6.76
C GLN A 76 -8.67 13.65 6.58
N ASP A 77 -9.81 13.03 6.86
CA ASP A 77 -10.00 11.59 6.70
C ASP A 77 -10.13 11.18 5.23
N ALA A 78 -10.76 12.00 4.39
CA ALA A 78 -10.79 11.78 2.95
C ALA A 78 -9.38 11.86 2.33
N VAL A 79 -8.55 12.83 2.71
CA VAL A 79 -7.15 12.94 2.26
C VAL A 79 -6.35 11.73 2.69
N ARG A 80 -6.45 11.32 3.97
CA ARG A 80 -5.78 10.12 4.48
C ARG A 80 -6.22 8.87 3.72
N TYR A 81 -7.51 8.72 3.46
CA TYR A 81 -8.07 7.62 2.70
C TYR A 81 -7.51 7.55 1.28
N ILE A 82 -7.48 8.68 0.55
CA ILE A 82 -6.96 8.74 -0.82
C ILE A 82 -5.48 8.31 -0.87
N ILE A 83 -4.67 8.87 0.04
CA ILE A 83 -3.24 8.54 0.13
C ILE A 83 -3.06 7.06 0.48
N ALA A 84 -3.78 6.56 1.49
CA ALA A 84 -3.73 5.15 1.88
C ALA A 84 -4.14 4.25 0.71
N LYS A 85 -5.28 4.52 0.06
CA LYS A 85 -5.77 3.73 -1.08
C LYS A 85 -4.74 3.60 -2.18
N LYS A 86 -4.11 4.72 -2.55
CA LYS A 86 -3.04 4.70 -3.55
C LYS A 86 -1.87 3.85 -3.08
N ILE A 87 -1.31 4.14 -1.89
CA ILE A 87 -0.17 3.41 -1.34
C ILE A 87 -0.43 1.90 -1.29
N PHE A 88 -1.55 1.49 -0.70
CA PHE A 88 -1.87 0.08 -0.53
C PHE A 88 -2.16 -0.62 -1.86
N SER A 89 -2.73 0.08 -2.85
CA SER A 89 -2.84 -0.45 -4.22
C SER A 89 -1.49 -0.66 -4.91
N CYS A 90 -0.47 0.09 -4.51
CA CYS A 90 0.89 -0.02 -5.04
C CYS A 90 1.70 -1.15 -4.38
N ILE A 91 1.43 -1.51 -3.12
CA ILE A 91 2.18 -2.56 -2.41
C ILE A 91 1.46 -3.92 -2.38
N ASP A 92 0.22 -3.99 -2.83
CA ASP A 92 -0.55 -5.23 -2.89
C ASP A 92 0.07 -6.23 -3.88
N LEU A 93 0.19 -7.49 -3.47
CA LEU A 93 0.96 -8.53 -4.17
C LEU A 93 0.29 -9.13 -5.43
N PRO A 94 -1.03 -9.07 -5.65
CA PRO A 94 -1.62 -9.22 -6.99
C PRO A 94 -1.70 -7.87 -7.74
N GLY A 95 -0.86 -6.89 -7.38
CA GLY A 95 -0.88 -5.53 -7.89
C GLY A 95 -0.84 -5.41 -9.42
N LYS A 96 -1.29 -4.27 -9.93
CA LYS A 96 -1.21 -4.00 -11.37
C LYS A 96 0.23 -3.66 -11.76
N GLU A 97 0.77 -4.30 -12.81
CA GLU A 97 2.15 -4.12 -13.34
C GLU A 97 2.59 -2.66 -13.44
N ILE A 98 1.66 -1.77 -13.79
CA ILE A 98 1.95 -0.38 -14.09
C ILE A 98 1.92 0.51 -12.85
N THR A 99 1.37 0.02 -11.73
CA THR A 99 1.08 0.83 -10.55
C THR A 99 1.73 0.31 -9.27
N THR A 100 2.39 -0.84 -9.29
CA THR A 100 3.01 -1.41 -8.08
C THR A 100 4.40 -0.83 -7.82
N PHE A 101 4.79 -0.79 -6.54
CA PHE A 101 6.15 -0.47 -6.10
C PHE A 101 7.08 -1.68 -6.16
N LEU A 102 6.58 -2.84 -6.58
CA LEU A 102 7.44 -3.96 -6.90
C LEU A 102 8.10 -3.75 -8.26
N PRO A 103 9.38 -4.13 -8.41
CA PRO A 103 10.07 -4.10 -9.69
C PRO A 103 9.28 -4.83 -10.78
N VAL A 104 9.11 -4.20 -11.95
CA VAL A 104 8.31 -4.71 -13.08
C VAL A 104 8.58 -6.17 -13.40
N ALA A 105 9.86 -6.59 -13.38
CA ALA A 105 10.24 -7.97 -13.64
C ALA A 105 9.58 -8.96 -12.66
N LEU A 106 9.51 -8.61 -11.37
CA LEU A 106 8.88 -9.46 -10.36
C LEU A 106 7.38 -9.59 -10.61
N VAL A 107 6.72 -8.50 -10.97
CA VAL A 107 5.28 -8.49 -11.24
C VAL A 107 4.94 -9.33 -12.46
N TYR A 108 5.75 -9.20 -13.51
CA TYR A 108 5.63 -10.02 -14.71
C TYR A 108 5.74 -11.52 -14.35
N PHE A 109 6.75 -11.92 -13.59
CA PHE A 109 6.87 -13.32 -13.16
C PHE A 109 5.69 -13.76 -12.31
N MET A 110 5.29 -12.99 -11.31
CA MET A 110 4.17 -13.33 -10.41
C MET A 110 2.86 -13.56 -11.17
N ARG A 111 2.57 -12.77 -12.20
CA ARG A 111 1.36 -12.92 -13.03
C ARG A 111 1.36 -14.13 -13.94
N ASN A 112 2.56 -14.59 -14.33
CA ASN A 112 2.74 -15.74 -15.20
C ASN A 112 3.00 -17.03 -14.42
N MET A 113 3.03 -16.99 -13.09
CA MET A 113 3.09 -18.19 -12.26
C MET A 113 1.78 -18.95 -12.31
N ALA A 114 1.86 -20.27 -12.11
CA ALA A 114 0.68 -21.13 -12.01
C ALA A 114 -0.26 -20.60 -10.93
N ASP A 115 -1.56 -20.53 -11.23
CA ASP A 115 -2.57 -20.25 -10.22
C ASP A 115 -2.46 -21.27 -9.10
N THR A 116 -2.53 -20.80 -7.86
CA THR A 116 -2.48 -21.67 -6.71
C THR A 116 -3.70 -22.58 -6.68
N ASN A 117 -4.90 -22.13 -7.10
CA ASN A 117 -6.14 -22.93 -7.09
C ASN A 117 -6.39 -23.70 -5.77
N GLY A 118 -5.86 -23.20 -4.64
CA GLY A 118 -5.90 -23.89 -3.34
C GLY A 118 -4.87 -25.01 -3.14
N ASP A 119 -3.90 -25.18 -4.04
CA ASP A 119 -2.74 -26.06 -3.89
C ASP A 119 -1.67 -25.41 -3.01
N ASP A 120 -1.56 -25.90 -1.78
CA ASP A 120 -0.57 -25.47 -0.80
C ASP A 120 0.88 -25.69 -1.30
N ASN A 121 1.14 -26.68 -2.15
CA ASN A 121 2.49 -26.93 -2.67
C ASN A 121 2.92 -25.86 -3.68
N ILE A 122 2.02 -25.47 -4.59
CA ILE A 122 2.28 -24.37 -5.53
C ILE A 122 2.48 -23.07 -4.74
N THR A 123 1.62 -22.83 -3.74
CA THR A 123 1.73 -21.67 -2.84
C THR A 123 3.07 -21.63 -2.12
N LEU A 124 3.53 -22.75 -1.56
CA LEU A 124 4.83 -22.88 -0.91
C LEU A 124 6.00 -22.60 -1.86
N LEU A 125 5.94 -23.10 -3.10
CA LEU A 125 6.96 -22.86 -4.12
C LEU A 125 7.04 -21.38 -4.49
N GLN A 126 5.90 -20.71 -4.66
CA GLN A 126 5.84 -19.28 -4.91
C GLN A 126 6.41 -18.47 -3.74
N CYS A 127 6.03 -18.81 -2.50
CA CYS A 127 6.55 -18.15 -1.30
C CYS A 127 8.07 -18.28 -1.20
N LYS A 128 8.61 -19.49 -1.44
CA LYS A 128 10.07 -19.72 -1.49
C LYS A 128 10.74 -18.94 -2.59
N TRP A 129 10.15 -18.89 -3.78
CA TRP A 129 10.66 -18.08 -4.88
C TRP A 129 10.78 -16.61 -4.48
N ARG A 130 9.75 -16.03 -3.84
CA ARG A 130 9.80 -14.62 -3.39
C ARG A 130 10.95 -14.38 -2.41
N VAL A 131 11.09 -15.22 -1.39
CA VAL A 131 12.15 -15.09 -0.36
C VAL A 131 13.54 -15.19 -1.00
N ILE A 132 13.76 -16.19 -1.86
CA ILE A 132 15.03 -16.37 -2.57
C ILE A 132 15.33 -15.18 -3.48
N THR A 133 14.33 -14.73 -4.23
CA THR A 133 14.47 -13.62 -5.18
C THR A 133 14.79 -12.32 -4.44
N ALA A 134 14.04 -11.99 -3.39
CA ALA A 134 14.32 -10.83 -2.55
C ALA A 134 15.74 -10.85 -1.98
N ARG A 135 16.24 -12.03 -1.58
CA ARG A 135 17.61 -12.20 -1.09
C ARG A 135 18.67 -11.98 -2.17
N ILE A 136 18.45 -12.47 -3.39
CA ILE A 136 19.37 -12.26 -4.51
C ILE A 136 19.44 -10.78 -4.88
N PHE A 137 18.31 -10.10 -4.85
CA PHE A 137 18.17 -8.75 -5.39
C PHE A 137 18.24 -7.62 -4.35
N SER A 138 18.58 -7.92 -3.09
CA SER A 138 18.44 -6.99 -1.95
C SER A 138 19.24 -5.68 -2.08
N ASN A 139 20.17 -5.57 -3.03
CA ASN A 139 20.97 -4.36 -3.26
C ASN A 139 20.55 -3.54 -4.49
N GLU A 140 19.91 -4.14 -5.50
CA GLU A 140 19.59 -3.46 -6.77
C GLU A 140 18.14 -2.96 -6.85
N LEU A 141 17.20 -3.60 -6.14
CA LEU A 141 15.78 -3.22 -6.18
C LEU A 141 15.43 -2.03 -5.29
N MET A 142 16.37 -1.51 -4.50
CA MET A 142 16.15 -0.45 -3.52
C MET A 142 16.65 0.94 -4.00
N HIS A 143 16.94 1.11 -5.29
CA HIS A 143 17.50 2.35 -5.81
C HIS A 143 16.49 3.53 -5.90
N THR A 144 17.06 4.72 -5.79
CA THR A 144 16.46 6.02 -5.41
C THR A 144 15.57 6.71 -6.44
N HIS A 145 15.41 6.14 -7.64
CA HIS A 145 14.57 6.65 -8.71
C HIS A 145 13.73 5.52 -9.30
N ASP A 146 12.64 5.20 -8.61
CA ASP A 146 11.63 4.29 -9.12
C ASP A 146 10.56 5.10 -9.89
N PRO A 147 10.39 4.89 -11.22
CA PRO A 147 9.39 5.58 -12.01
C PRO A 147 7.96 5.35 -11.49
N HIS A 148 7.68 4.25 -10.79
CA HIS A 148 6.37 3.99 -10.18
C HIS A 148 6.13 4.85 -8.94
N ILE A 149 7.17 5.13 -8.14
CA ILE A 149 7.08 6.09 -7.03
C ILE A 149 6.77 7.49 -7.59
N GLU A 150 7.44 7.87 -8.67
CA GLU A 150 7.23 9.17 -9.33
C GLU A 150 5.84 9.29 -9.93
N ALA A 151 5.37 8.25 -10.63
CA ALA A 151 4.01 8.21 -11.17
C ALA A 151 2.94 8.26 -10.06
N ALA A 152 3.14 7.54 -8.95
CA ALA A 152 2.24 7.58 -7.81
C ALA A 152 2.22 8.97 -7.16
N GLN A 153 3.38 9.61 -7.02
CA GLN A 153 3.51 10.98 -6.51
C GLN A 153 2.78 11.97 -7.42
N GLN A 154 3.03 11.93 -8.73
CA GLN A 154 2.37 12.80 -9.71
C GLN A 154 0.84 12.65 -9.69
N SER A 155 0.36 11.41 -9.60
CA SER A 155 -1.09 11.12 -9.51
C SER A 155 -1.70 11.71 -8.22
N LEU A 156 -1.07 11.49 -7.06
CA LEU A 156 -1.56 12.02 -5.78
C LEU A 156 -1.51 13.54 -5.72
N ILE A 157 -0.38 14.13 -6.13
CA ILE A 157 -0.21 15.58 -6.14
C ILE A 157 -1.16 16.23 -7.14
N GLY A 158 -1.28 15.70 -8.36
CA GLY A 158 -2.20 16.23 -9.36
C GLY A 158 -3.66 16.28 -8.88
N PHE A 159 -4.07 15.30 -8.06
CA PHE A 159 -5.40 15.29 -7.47
C PHE A 159 -5.53 16.22 -6.23
N LEU A 160 -4.56 16.17 -5.32
CA LEU A 160 -4.66 16.84 -4.01
C LEU A 160 -4.12 18.28 -4.01
N GLN A 161 -3.41 18.71 -5.06
CA GLN A 161 -2.81 20.04 -5.18
C GLN A 161 -3.76 21.19 -4.81
N PRO A 162 -5.05 21.20 -5.22
CA PRO A 162 -5.96 22.28 -4.86
C PRO A 162 -6.22 22.42 -3.35
N LEU A 163 -5.88 21.40 -2.57
CA LEU A 163 -6.07 21.33 -1.12
C LEU A 163 -4.80 21.68 -0.36
N VAL A 164 -3.66 21.78 -1.03
CA VAL A 164 -2.39 22.04 -0.38
C VAL A 164 -2.38 23.48 0.14
N GLU A 165 -1.95 23.65 1.38
CA GLU A 165 -1.84 24.96 2.01
C GLU A 165 -0.85 25.85 1.25
N SER A 166 -1.21 27.11 1.08
CA SER A 166 -0.44 28.08 0.30
C SER A 166 1.00 28.16 0.79
N GLY A 167 1.96 28.09 -0.13
CA GLY A 167 3.39 28.12 0.18
C GLY A 167 4.00 26.79 0.64
N LYS A 168 3.20 25.74 0.87
CA LYS A 168 3.70 24.42 1.30
C LYS A 168 3.88 23.39 0.18
N MET A 169 3.60 23.76 -1.07
CA MET A 169 3.58 22.82 -2.20
C MET A 169 4.88 22.01 -2.37
N GLN A 170 6.04 22.66 -2.30
CA GLN A 170 7.33 21.99 -2.43
C GLN A 170 7.57 20.97 -1.30
N GLN A 171 7.34 21.40 -0.05
CA GLN A 171 7.50 20.55 1.14
C GLN A 171 6.50 19.38 1.16
N CYS A 172 5.26 19.63 0.72
CA CYS A 172 4.24 18.61 0.55
C CYS A 172 4.71 17.55 -0.46
N SER A 173 5.20 17.97 -1.62
CA SER A 173 5.71 17.07 -2.65
C SER A 173 6.89 16.24 -2.16
N GLU A 174 7.88 16.86 -1.52
CA GLU A 174 9.05 16.15 -0.97
C GLU A 174 8.65 15.14 0.12
N ASN A 175 7.76 15.54 1.03
CA ASN A 175 7.27 14.66 2.09
C ASN A 175 6.45 13.49 1.53
N MET A 176 5.64 13.73 0.48
CA MET A 176 4.91 12.69 -0.25
C MET A 176 5.89 11.67 -0.86
N ARG A 177 6.98 12.12 -1.48
CA ARG A 177 8.02 11.22 -2.01
C ARG A 177 8.62 10.34 -0.92
N SER A 178 9.00 10.92 0.22
CA SER A 178 9.54 10.14 1.35
C SER A 178 8.54 9.14 1.92
N LEU A 179 7.24 9.51 1.96
CA LEU A 179 6.16 8.61 2.35
C LEU A 179 6.04 7.41 1.40
N LEU A 180 6.05 7.66 0.09
CA LEU A 180 5.95 6.60 -0.94
C LEU A 180 7.19 5.70 -0.96
N GLN A 181 8.39 6.24 -0.73
CA GLN A 181 9.61 5.44 -0.57
C GLN A 181 9.53 4.51 0.65
N TYR A 182 9.03 5.01 1.78
CA TYR A 182 8.80 4.17 2.97
C TYR A 182 7.78 3.05 2.66
N ALA A 183 6.70 3.38 1.96
CA ALA A 183 5.71 2.40 1.53
C ALA A 183 6.31 1.33 0.61
N ALA A 184 7.13 1.71 -0.37
CA ALA A 184 7.82 0.76 -1.25
C ALA A 184 8.72 -0.21 -0.47
N GLN A 185 9.47 0.29 0.53
CA GLN A 185 10.27 -0.54 1.42
C GLN A 185 9.41 -1.53 2.21
N PHE A 186 8.26 -1.07 2.73
CA PHE A 186 7.30 -1.94 3.41
C PHE A 186 6.72 -3.01 2.48
N GLY A 187 6.34 -2.64 1.24
CA GLY A 187 5.88 -3.59 0.22
C GLY A 187 6.93 -4.67 -0.10
N MET A 188 8.19 -4.27 -0.27
CA MET A 188 9.31 -5.21 -0.44
C MET A 188 9.53 -6.09 0.79
N ARG A 189 9.31 -5.57 2.00
CA ARG A 189 9.34 -6.39 3.22
C ARG A 189 8.28 -7.47 3.17
N LEU A 190 7.03 -7.13 2.83
CA LEU A 190 5.94 -8.10 2.71
C LEU A 190 6.23 -9.14 1.62
N PHE A 191 6.71 -8.70 0.45
CA PHE A 191 7.12 -9.59 -0.64
C PHE A 191 8.17 -10.61 -0.18
N SER A 192 9.17 -10.17 0.57
CA SER A 192 10.26 -11.02 1.07
C SER A 192 9.87 -11.96 2.22
N GLN A 193 8.62 -11.96 2.67
CA GLN A 193 8.16 -12.89 3.70
C GLN A 193 7.76 -14.26 3.11
N PRO A 194 7.98 -15.35 3.86
CA PRO A 194 7.48 -16.67 3.50
C PRO A 194 5.96 -16.76 3.61
N SER A 195 5.33 -15.92 4.44
CA SER A 195 3.87 -15.79 4.51
C SER A 195 3.33 -14.77 3.49
N ILE A 196 2.05 -14.90 3.17
CA ILE A 196 1.24 -14.05 2.32
C ILE A 196 0.38 -13.18 3.23
N TYR A 197 0.34 -11.91 2.89
CA TYR A 197 -0.45 -10.90 3.57
C TYR A 197 -1.42 -10.27 2.60
N GLU A 198 -2.63 -10.03 3.06
CA GLU A 198 -3.67 -9.30 2.35
C GLU A 198 -4.07 -8.07 3.16
N PHE A 199 -4.44 -7.01 2.44
CA PHE A 199 -4.92 -5.78 3.01
C PHE A 199 -6.43 -5.81 3.10
N ASP A 200 -6.95 -5.69 4.31
CA ASP A 200 -8.38 -5.77 4.57
C ASP A 200 -9.01 -4.38 4.63
N TRP A 201 -9.87 -4.10 3.65
CA TRP A 201 -10.58 -2.84 3.48
C TRP A 201 -11.90 -2.77 4.25
N VAL A 202 -12.40 -3.88 4.85
CA VAL A 202 -13.80 -4.09 5.31
C VAL A 202 -14.67 -2.83 5.30
N ASP A 203 -15.32 -2.57 4.15
CA ASP A 203 -16.41 -1.60 4.06
C ASP A 203 -17.73 -2.33 4.33
N ASN A 204 -18.06 -2.49 5.61
CA ASN A 204 -19.33 -3.09 6.04
C ASN A 204 -20.51 -2.09 5.99
N GLY A 205 -20.40 -1.02 5.18
CA GLY A 205 -21.45 -0.01 5.04
C GLY A 205 -21.65 0.87 6.29
N LEU A 206 -20.68 0.90 7.22
CA LEU A 206 -20.81 1.52 8.54
C LEU A 206 -19.82 2.65 8.86
N GLY A 207 -18.96 3.09 7.93
CA GLY A 207 -18.10 4.25 8.21
C GLY A 207 -16.72 4.15 7.58
N GLU A 208 -16.14 5.32 7.36
CA GLU A 208 -14.91 5.56 6.60
C GLU A 208 -13.71 4.86 7.26
N VAL A 209 -13.31 3.72 6.68
CA VAL A 209 -12.02 3.10 7.00
C VAL A 209 -10.93 4.05 6.51
N VAL A 210 -10.22 4.69 7.43
CA VAL A 210 -9.13 5.64 7.14
C VAL A 210 -7.81 4.89 6.88
N PHE A 211 -7.69 3.68 7.43
CA PHE A 211 -6.51 2.84 7.28
C PHE A 211 -6.86 1.35 7.36
N LEU A 212 -6.18 0.52 6.58
CA LEU A 212 -6.51 -0.89 6.44
C LEU A 212 -6.11 -1.75 7.63
N GLY A 213 -6.77 -2.91 7.72
CA GLY A 213 -6.23 -4.06 8.45
C GLY A 213 -5.22 -4.84 7.61
N LEU A 214 -4.36 -5.60 8.28
CA LEU A 214 -3.44 -6.54 7.66
C LEU A 214 -3.77 -7.94 8.13
N VAL A 215 -3.94 -8.84 7.18
CA VAL A 215 -4.36 -10.21 7.41
C VAL A 215 -3.29 -11.14 6.88
N GLN A 216 -2.83 -12.06 7.71
CA GLN A 216 -2.01 -13.18 7.27
C GLN A 216 -2.95 -14.28 6.73
N VAL A 217 -2.68 -14.74 5.51
CA VAL A 217 -3.56 -15.67 4.77
C VAL A 217 -3.03 -17.10 4.77
N ASN A 218 -1.70 -17.25 4.77
CA ASN A 218 -1.03 -18.53 4.92
C ASN A 218 0.11 -18.45 5.95
N ASN A 219 0.55 -19.61 6.41
CA ASN A 219 1.74 -19.72 7.25
C ASN A 219 3.01 -19.83 6.39
N GLU A 220 4.16 -19.96 7.05
CA GLU A 220 5.49 -20.06 6.40
C GLU A 220 5.67 -21.35 5.60
N ASP A 221 4.84 -22.37 5.87
CA ASP A 221 4.81 -23.65 5.15
C ASP A 221 3.91 -23.60 3.91
N GLY A 222 3.35 -22.43 3.58
CA GLY A 222 2.48 -22.23 2.43
C GLY A 222 1.06 -22.72 2.64
N GLN A 223 0.73 -23.23 3.83
CA GLN A 223 -0.60 -23.74 4.15
C GLN A 223 -1.55 -22.58 4.45
N ARG A 224 -2.71 -22.60 3.78
CA ARG A 224 -3.75 -21.61 4.05
C ARG A 224 -4.25 -21.70 5.49
N LEU A 225 -4.39 -20.56 6.15
CA LEU A 225 -4.94 -20.51 7.51
C LEU A 225 -6.45 -20.74 7.45
N ILE A 226 -6.95 -21.68 8.28
CA ILE A 226 -8.39 -21.99 8.41
C ILE A 226 -9.17 -20.75 8.87
N HIS A 227 -8.54 -19.94 9.73
CA HIS A 227 -9.02 -18.63 10.12
C HIS A 227 -7.97 -17.60 9.74
N HIS A 228 -8.35 -16.67 8.88
CA HIS A 228 -7.55 -15.50 8.54
C HIS A 228 -7.07 -14.79 9.82
N ARG A 229 -5.76 -14.61 9.96
CA ARG A 229 -5.18 -14.05 11.18
C ARG A 229 -4.97 -12.56 11.00
N HIS A 230 -5.80 -11.76 11.66
CA HIS A 230 -5.64 -10.30 11.68
C HIS A 230 -4.43 -9.91 12.51
N LEU A 231 -3.45 -9.28 11.87
CA LEU A 231 -2.30 -8.65 12.54
C LEU A 231 -2.63 -7.23 12.98
N THR A 232 -3.45 -6.53 12.21
CA THR A 232 -4.01 -5.22 12.56
C THR A 232 -5.48 -5.17 12.18
N GLN A 233 -6.24 -4.38 12.93
CA GLN A 233 -7.64 -4.09 12.64
C GLN A 233 -7.73 -2.83 11.77
N PRO A 234 -8.70 -2.74 10.84
CA PRO A 234 -8.95 -1.50 10.11
C PRO A 234 -9.22 -0.33 11.06
N LEU A 235 -8.58 0.81 10.82
CA LEU A 235 -8.82 2.05 11.56
C LEU A 235 -9.98 2.81 10.92
N ARG A 236 -10.97 3.18 11.72
CA ARG A 236 -12.12 3.99 11.31
C ARG A 236 -11.90 5.46 11.71
N ALA A 237 -12.47 6.37 10.91
CA ALA A 237 -12.55 7.80 11.22
C ALA A 237 -13.30 8.05 12.53
#